data_AF-A0A6C1NME5-F1
#
_entry.id   AF-A0A6C1NME5-F1
#
_cell.length_a   1.000
_cell.length_b   1.000
_cell.length_c   1.000
_cell.angle_alpha   90.00
_cell.angle_beta   90.00
_cell.angle_gamma   90.00
#
_symmetry.space_group_name_H-M   'P 1'
#
loop_
_entity.id
_entity.type
_entity.pdbx_description
1 polymer ?
#
loop_
_entity_poly.entity_id
_entity_poly.type
_entity_poly.pdbx_seq_one_letter_code
_entity_poly.pdbx_strand_id
1 'polypeptide(L)'
;MRSRTQDPPRVELRPEALQWLRRRGVDQVTIRAELRNGCCGGSALLPVAREGAPDARSTAQFSEVEAGGVRVHLQEELSAAPLVIDVDRLWRLGRLRVDPADASDPSPHSTTS
;
A
#
# COMPACT_ATOMS: atom_id res chain seq x y z
N MET A 1 27.76 -9.50 16.04
CA MET A 1 27.08 -8.54 15.13
C MET A 1 25.82 -9.21 14.63
N ARG A 2 24.64 -8.82 15.15
CA ARG A 2 23.37 -9.49 14.86
C ARG A 2 22.89 -9.04 13.50
N SER A 3 22.70 -10.00 12.60
CA SER A 3 22.02 -9.83 11.33
C SER A 3 20.75 -9.03 11.56
N ARG A 4 20.63 -7.87 10.91
CA ARG A 4 19.29 -7.33 10.62
C ARG A 4 18.64 -8.39 9.76
N THR A 5 17.85 -9.27 10.36
CA THR A 5 16.83 -10.02 9.63
C THR A 5 15.93 -8.94 9.07
N GLN A 6 16.21 -8.53 7.84
CA GLN A 6 15.35 -7.64 7.09
C GLN A 6 14.07 -8.46 6.92
N ASP A 7 13.08 -8.19 7.78
CA ASP A 7 11.76 -8.79 7.66
C ASP A 7 11.29 -8.47 6.23
N PRO A 8 10.91 -9.48 5.44
CA PRO A 8 10.50 -9.23 4.07
C PRO A 8 9.36 -8.19 4.10
N PRO A 9 9.31 -7.26 3.14
CA PRO A 9 8.26 -6.25 3.09
C PRO A 9 6.89 -6.93 3.21
N ARG A 10 6.23 -6.77 4.36
CA ARG A 10 4.93 -7.38 4.64
C ARG A 10 3.84 -6.57 3.97
N VAL A 11 3.52 -6.96 2.75
CA VAL A 11 2.35 -6.46 2.03
C VAL A 11 1.23 -7.48 2.17
N GLU A 12 0.12 -7.06 2.78
CA GLU A 12 -1.10 -7.86 2.86
C GLU A 12 -2.14 -7.33 1.88
N LEU A 13 -2.69 -8.21 1.04
CA LEU A 13 -3.77 -7.89 0.12
C LEU A 13 -5.08 -8.41 0.68
N ARG A 14 -6.03 -7.52 0.98
CA ARG A 14 -7.35 -7.95 1.46
C ARG A 14 -8.12 -8.71 0.37
N PRO A 15 -8.97 -9.69 0.73
CA PRO A 15 -9.74 -10.48 -0.23
C PRO A 15 -10.60 -9.63 -1.19
N GLU A 16 -11.04 -8.46 -0.72
CA GLU A 16 -11.87 -7.53 -1.47
C GLU A 16 -11.08 -6.78 -2.54
N ALA A 17 -9.86 -6.38 -2.20
CA ALA A 17 -8.89 -5.83 -3.15
C ALA A 17 -8.50 -6.86 -4.21
N LEU A 18 -8.23 -8.10 -3.79
CA LEU A 18 -7.95 -9.19 -4.72
C LEU A 18 -9.10 -9.41 -5.71
N GLN A 19 -10.34 -9.49 -5.22
CA GLN A 19 -11.50 -9.63 -6.10
C GLN A 19 -11.68 -8.44 -7.05
N TRP A 20 -11.41 -7.22 -6.58
CA TRP A 20 -11.50 -6.02 -7.41
C TRP A 20 -10.47 -6.04 -8.54
N LEU A 21 -9.22 -6.40 -8.25
CA LEU A 21 -8.14 -6.56 -9.24
C LEU A 21 -8.47 -7.65 -10.27
N ARG A 22 -8.94 -8.82 -9.79
CA ARG A 22 -9.34 -9.93 -10.66
C ARG A 22 -10.48 -9.57 -11.60
N ARG A 23 -11.49 -8.82 -11.12
CA ARG A 23 -12.60 -8.35 -11.97
C ARG A 23 -12.13 -7.42 -13.09
N ARG A 24 -11.00 -6.73 -12.90
CA ARG A 24 -10.40 -5.85 -13.90
C ARG A 24 -9.35 -6.54 -14.77
N GLY A 25 -9.03 -7.80 -14.49
CA GLY A 25 -7.97 -8.53 -15.19
C GLY A 25 -6.57 -8.00 -14.91
N VAL A 26 -6.37 -7.37 -13.74
CA VAL A 26 -5.08 -6.80 -13.33
C VAL A 26 -4.38 -7.77 -12.38
N ASP A 27 -3.21 -8.26 -12.77
CA ASP A 27 -2.33 -9.14 -11.96
C ASP A 27 -1.13 -8.40 -11.34
N GLN A 28 -0.96 -7.12 -11.65
CA GLN A 28 0.19 -6.31 -11.21
C GLN A 28 -0.27 -4.98 -10.63
N VAL A 29 0.31 -4.59 -9.50
CA VAL A 29 0.00 -3.34 -8.80
C VAL A 29 1.30 -2.68 -8.40
N THR A 30 1.36 -1.36 -8.55
CA THR A 30 2.48 -0.54 -8.10
C THR A 30 2.07 0.31 -6.91
N ILE A 31 2.80 0.22 -5.81
CA ILE A 31 2.65 1.07 -4.63
C ILE A 31 3.81 2.05 -4.59
N ARG A 32 3.49 3.35 -4.65
CA ARG A 32 4.46 4.44 -4.58
C ARG A 32 4.09 5.45 -3.51
N ALA A 33 5.09 6.12 -2.94
CA ALA A 33 4.86 7.26 -2.08
C ALA A 33 4.53 8.47 -2.97
N GLU A 34 3.40 9.12 -2.70
CA GLU A 34 3.03 10.37 -3.37
C GLU A 34 2.85 11.46 -2.33
N LEU A 35 3.54 12.59 -2.55
CA LEU A 35 3.39 13.75 -1.70
C LEU A 35 2.02 14.38 -1.97
N ARG A 36 1.14 14.36 -0.96
CA ARG A 36 -0.18 14.98 -1.05
C ARG A 36 -0.26 16.15 -0.08
N ASN A 37 -0.77 17.27 -0.60
CA ASN A 37 -1.03 18.46 0.22
C ASN A 37 -2.28 18.21 1.06
N GLY A 38 -2.12 18.27 2.38
CA GLY A 38 -3.21 18.26 3.33
C GLY A 38 -3.96 19.60 3.36
N CYS A 39 -5.21 19.54 3.80
CA CYS A 39 -6.11 20.70 3.84
C CYS A 39 -5.63 21.83 4.78
N CYS A 40 -4.68 21.56 5.68
CA CYS A 40 -4.12 22.52 6.63
C CYS A 40 -2.69 22.99 6.27
N GLY A 41 -2.24 22.82 5.02
CA GLY A 41 -0.94 23.31 4.56
C GLY A 41 0.26 22.41 4.89
N GLY A 42 0.03 21.21 5.42
CA GLY A 42 1.08 20.18 5.58
C GLY A 42 1.15 19.26 4.37
N SER A 43 2.34 18.83 3.97
CA SER A 43 2.51 17.79 2.94
C SER A 43 2.83 16.46 3.61
N ALA A 44 2.09 15.41 3.28
CA ALA A 44 2.34 14.05 3.76
C ALA A 44 2.66 13.14 2.59
N LEU A 45 3.68 12.29 2.74
CA LEU A 45 3.90 11.18 1.83
C LEU A 45 2.85 10.11 2.14
N LEU A 46 1.93 9.90 1.20
CA LEU A 46 0.90 8.89 1.32
C LEU A 46 1.18 7.74 0.36
N PRO A 47 1.04 6.48 0.80
CA PRO A 47 1.16 5.34 -0.09
C PRO A 47 -0.04 5.33 -1.05
N VAL A 48 0.25 5.22 -2.35
CA VAL A 48 -0.75 5.19 -3.41
C VAL A 48 -0.54 3.94 -4.24
N ALA A 49 -1.60 3.12 -4.37
CA ALA A 49 -1.64 1.99 -5.28
C ALA A 49 -2.12 2.41 -6.66
N ARG A 50 -1.42 1.95 -7.69
CA ARG A 50 -1.79 2.07 -9.11
C ARG A 50 -1.85 0.69 -9.75
N GLU A 51 -2.81 0.52 -10.64
CA GLU A 51 -2.94 -0.67 -11.48
C GLU A 51 -1.79 -0.72 -12.50
N GLY A 52 -1.18 -1.89 -12.67
CA GLY A 52 -0.10 -2.13 -13.62
C GLY A 52 1.31 -2.06 -13.03
N ALA A 53 2.29 -2.38 -13.88
CA ALA A 53 3.71 -2.33 -13.57
C ALA A 53 4.22 -0.88 -13.46
N PRO A 54 5.30 -0.64 -12.71
CA PRO A 54 5.97 0.66 -12.69
C PRO A 54 6.58 0.97 -14.06
N ASP A 55 6.79 2.26 -14.35
CA ASP A 55 7.54 2.69 -15.51
C ASP A 55 8.94 2.04 -15.53
N ALA A 56 9.39 1.57 -16.70
CA ALA A 56 10.67 0.88 -16.87
C ALA A 56 11.88 1.68 -16.35
N ARG A 57 11.78 3.02 -16.35
CA ARG A 57 12.83 3.92 -15.85
C ARG A 57 12.90 3.96 -14.31
N SER A 58 11.81 3.61 -13.65
CA SER A 58 11.67 3.68 -12.19
C SER A 58 11.63 2.29 -11.54
N THR A 59 11.53 1.19 -12.31
CA THR A 59 11.52 -0.19 -11.81
C THR A 59 12.61 -0.50 -10.79
N ALA A 60 13.83 0.05 -10.94
CA ALA A 60 14.93 -0.17 -10.01
C ALA A 60 14.68 0.37 -8.58
N GLN A 61 13.68 1.25 -8.39
CA GLN A 61 13.31 1.83 -7.10
C GLN A 61 12.16 1.06 -6.42
N PHE A 62 11.71 -0.04 -7.03
CA PHE A 62 10.63 -0.88 -6.51
C PHE A 62 11.15 -2.28 -6.21
N SER A 63 10.81 -2.77 -5.03
CA SER A 63 10.91 -4.18 -4.67
C SER A 63 9.65 -4.91 -5.14
N GLU A 64 9.81 -6.11 -5.70
CA GLU A 64 8.67 -6.96 -6.08
C GLU A 64 8.31 -7.91 -4.92
N VAL A 65 7.03 -7.96 -4.60
CA VAL A 65 6.45 -8.84 -3.58
C VAL A 65 5.23 -9.52 -4.18
N GLU A 66 5.09 -10.83 -4.00
CA GLU A 66 3.87 -11.53 -4.38
C GLU A 66 2.89 -11.56 -3.20
N ALA A 67 1.67 -11.06 -3.41
CA ALA A 67 0.60 -11.09 -2.42
C ALA A 67 -0.68 -11.65 -3.02
N GLY A 68 -1.09 -12.85 -2.59
CA GLY A 68 -2.33 -13.48 -3.05
C GLY A 68 -2.38 -13.75 -4.56
N GLY A 69 -1.22 -14.01 -5.19
CA GLY A 69 -1.09 -14.22 -6.63
C GLY A 69 -1.11 -12.94 -7.47
N VAL A 70 -1.00 -11.76 -6.84
CA VAL A 70 -0.80 -10.46 -7.49
C VAL A 70 0.63 -10.02 -7.26
N ARG A 71 1.30 -9.55 -8.32
CA ARG A 71 2.63 -8.94 -8.20
C ARG A 71 2.48 -7.51 -7.71
N VAL A 72 3.09 -7.21 -6.57
CA VAL A 72 3.10 -5.89 -5.97
C VAL A 72 4.49 -5.30 -6.06
N HIS A 73 4.63 -4.22 -6.82
CA HIS A 73 5.85 -3.43 -6.90
C HIS A 73 5.79 -2.34 -5.82
N LEU A 74 6.55 -2.52 -4.75
CA LEU A 74 6.60 -1.61 -3.61
C LEU A 74 7.83 -0.71 -3.69
N GLN A 75 7.62 0.61 -3.70
CA GLN A 75 8.74 1.56 -3.64
C GLN A 75 9.55 1.35 -2.37
N GLU A 76 10.89 1.33 -2.47
CA GLU A 76 11.77 1.01 -1.33
C GLU A 76 11.55 1.92 -0.11
N GLU A 77 11.17 3.18 -0.33
CA GLU A 77 10.86 4.14 0.74
C GLU A 77 9.68 3.71 1.63
N LEU A 78 8.78 2.88 1.11
CA LEU A 78 7.62 2.34 1.82
C LEU A 78 7.85 0.92 2.38
N SER A 79 9.01 0.31 2.09
CA SER A 79 9.35 -1.05 2.54
C SER A 79 9.62 -1.18 4.05
N ALA A 80 9.76 -0.04 4.74
CA ALA A 80 10.08 0.01 6.16
C ALA A 80 8.90 -0.37 7.09
N ALA A 81 7.66 -0.35 6.59
CA ALA A 81 6.47 -0.63 7.38
C ALA A 81 5.56 -1.66 6.69
N PRO A 82 4.83 -2.49 7.45
CA PRO A 82 3.82 -3.37 6.89
C PRO A 82 2.68 -2.55 6.28
N LEU A 83 2.21 -2.95 5.10
CA LEU A 83 1.18 -2.27 4.34
C LEU A 83 0.00 -3.20 4.06
N VAL A 84 -1.20 -2.69 4.23
CA VAL A 84 -2.46 -3.38 3.92
C VAL A 84 -3.09 -2.69 2.71
N ILE A 85 -3.34 -3.46 1.66
CA ILE A 85 -4.03 -3.01 0.46
C ILE A 85 -5.49 -3.41 0.58
N ASP A 86 -6.37 -2.42 0.50
CA ASP A 86 -7.82 -2.57 0.52
C ASP A 86 -8.48 -1.83 -0.66
N VAL A 87 -9.80 -1.91 -0.77
CA VAL A 87 -10.59 -1.18 -1.78
C VAL A 87 -11.59 -0.28 -1.11
N ASP A 88 -11.42 1.02 -1.32
CA ASP A 88 -12.42 2.01 -0.94
C ASP A 88 -13.63 1.90 -1.89
N ARG A 89 -14.77 1.49 -1.34
CA ARG A 89 -16.05 1.41 -2.05
C ARG A 89 -16.91 2.65 -1.90
N LEU A 90 -16.41 3.70 -1.23
CA LEU A 90 -17.22 4.85 -0.86
C LEU A 90 -17.66 5.65 -2.10
N TRP A 91 -16.87 5.62 -3.19
CA TRP A 91 -17.25 6.20 -4.48
C TRP A 91 -17.40 5.14 -5.57
N ARG A 92 -18.46 5.27 -6.39
CA ARG A 92 -18.91 4.36 -7.47
C ARG A 92 -17.84 3.94 -8.52
N LEU A 93 -16.59 4.40 -8.41
CA LEU A 93 -15.48 3.97 -9.25
C LEU A 93 -14.53 2.94 -8.60
N GLY A 94 -14.55 2.76 -7.27
CA GLY A 94 -13.62 1.88 -6.55
C GLY A 94 -12.16 2.30 -6.71
N ARG A 95 -11.44 2.60 -5.62
CA ARG A 95 -10.00 2.83 -5.68
C ARG A 95 -9.28 1.91 -4.72
N LEU A 96 -8.11 1.43 -5.15
CA LEU A 96 -7.19 0.77 -4.24
C LEU A 96 -6.74 1.78 -3.19
N ARG A 97 -6.87 1.38 -1.94
CA ARG A 97 -6.46 2.11 -0.76
C ARG A 97 -5.31 1.34 -0.12
N VAL A 98 -4.31 2.06 0.37
CA VAL A 98 -3.18 1.47 1.09
C VAL A 98 -3.12 2.12 2.45
N ASP A 99 -3.19 1.32 3.50
CA ASP A 99 -2.99 1.78 4.87
C ASP A 99 -1.75 1.10 5.48
N PRO A 100 -1.00 1.80 6.33
CA PRO A 100 -0.06 1.12 7.21
C PRO A 100 -0.80 0.12 8.08
N ALA A 101 -0.27 -1.10 8.25
CA ALA A 101 -0.91 -2.11 9.11
C ALA A 101 -1.04 -1.62 10.57
N ASP A 102 -0.13 -0.75 11.01
CA ASP A 102 -0.16 -0.09 12.32
C ASP A 102 -1.26 0.98 12.44
N ALA A 103 -1.73 1.54 11.32
CA ALA A 103 -2.86 2.47 11.30
C ALA A 103 -4.23 1.76 11.26
N SER A 104 -4.25 0.45 11.06
CA SER A 104 -5.49 -0.35 11.03
C SER A 104 -6.06 -0.66 12.42
N ASP A 105 -5.46 -0.12 13.48
CA ASP A 105 -6.05 -0.05 14.81
C ASP A 105 -6.36 1.41 15.17
N PRO A 106 -7.58 1.92 14.91
CA PRO A 106 -8.07 3.01 15.73
C PRO A 106 -8.41 2.39 17.08
N SER A 107 -7.44 2.19 17.97
CA SER A 107 -7.72 1.91 19.37
C SER A 107 -8.70 2.99 19.85
N PRO A 108 -9.97 2.63 20.17
CA PRO A 108 -10.86 3.55 20.85
C PRO A 108 -10.45 3.55 22.31
N HIS A 109 -9.43 4.34 22.64
CA HIS A 109 -9.19 4.73 24.03
C HIS A 109 -9.59 6.19 24.17
N SER A 110 -10.90 6.39 24.18
CA SER A 110 -11.51 7.42 25.03
C SER A 110 -11.04 7.18 26.47
N THR A 111 -10.70 8.25 27.20
CA THR A 111 -10.83 8.49 28.66
C THR A 111 -9.88 9.66 28.99
N THR A 112 -10.35 10.91 29.01
CA THR A 112 -10.88 11.61 30.21
C THR A 112 -9.97 11.48 31.44
N SER A 113 -9.18 12.50 31.74
CA SER A 113 -9.19 13.28 32.99
C SER A 113 -8.10 14.35 32.96
#